data_AF-A0A936MN93-F1
#
_entry.id   AF-A0A936MN93-F1
#
_cell.length_a   1.000
_cell.length_b   1.000
_cell.length_c   1.000
_cell.angle_alpha   90.00
_cell.angle_beta   90.00
_cell.angle_gamma   90.00
#
_symmetry.space_group_name_H-M   'P 1'
#
loop_
_entity.id
_entity.type
_entity.pdbx_description
1 polymer ?
#
loop_
_entity_poly.entity_id
_entity_poly.type
_entity_poly.pdbx_seq_one_letter_code
_entity_poly.pdbx_strand_id
1 'polypeptide(L)'
;MRRIDPSRAVLVFWSDLVFHEAALLADDEAKHLAAPVSQALDEFNTILKIDLDTRRGELKASARASIADAHLNDALRKLHNATLFLVGQDRKQPQFKTLFSESIDKVIRFALKRQIEVAADIVGKLALKLYTDDFKTTHVGLLQPLIDHGKTIVQEVRGAALARTEARLDVRAWKDNANAIRLANYGELVAIAGRTGRKKDWADAFFLSNKTAPVDDTDEQGDEDDPDEA
;
A
#
# COMPACT_ATOMS: atom_id res chain seq x y z
N MET A 1 -7.64 -21.99 -19.60
CA MET A 1 -6.57 -22.49 -18.70
C MET A 1 -7.21 -22.81 -17.34
N ARG A 2 -7.06 -24.02 -16.79
CA ARG A 2 -7.93 -24.50 -15.67
C ARG A 2 -7.64 -23.81 -14.34
N ARG A 3 -6.37 -23.54 -14.07
CA ARG A 3 -5.88 -22.68 -13.00
C ARG A 3 -5.49 -21.34 -13.58
N ILE A 4 -5.84 -20.26 -12.91
CA ILE A 4 -5.38 -18.91 -13.21
C ILE A 4 -4.10 -18.68 -12.40
N ASP A 5 -3.08 -18.10 -13.01
CA ASP A 5 -1.85 -17.75 -12.31
C ASP A 5 -2.17 -16.77 -11.15
N PRO A 6 -1.82 -17.10 -9.89
CA PRO A 6 -2.05 -16.23 -8.73
C PRO A 6 -1.47 -14.81 -8.85
N SER A 7 -0.45 -14.62 -9.69
CA SER A 7 0.17 -13.31 -9.97
C SER A 7 -0.75 -12.36 -10.73
N ARG A 8 -1.74 -12.88 -11.48
CA ARG A 8 -2.67 -12.08 -12.30
C ARG A 8 -3.53 -11.17 -11.44
N ALA A 9 -4.02 -10.08 -12.02
CA ALA A 9 -4.93 -9.16 -11.32
C ALA A 9 -6.19 -9.87 -10.81
N VAL A 10 -6.76 -9.41 -9.70
CA VAL A 10 -7.98 -10.00 -9.12
C VAL A 10 -9.18 -9.90 -10.08
N LEU A 11 -9.20 -8.87 -10.94
CA LEU A 11 -10.22 -8.72 -11.98
C LEU A 11 -10.16 -9.81 -13.05
N VAL A 12 -8.96 -10.32 -13.37
CA VAL A 12 -8.82 -11.47 -14.28
C VAL A 12 -9.54 -12.68 -13.70
N PHE A 13 -9.36 -12.94 -12.40
CA PHE A 13 -10.08 -14.03 -11.71
C PHE A 13 -11.59 -13.82 -11.74
N TRP A 14 -12.06 -12.61 -11.48
CA TRP A 14 -13.48 -12.29 -11.54
C TRP A 14 -14.06 -12.57 -12.93
N SER A 15 -13.47 -12.06 -14.00
CA SER A 15 -13.95 -12.28 -15.38
C SER A 15 -14.00 -13.78 -15.73
N ASP A 16 -12.98 -14.50 -15.30
CA ASP A 16 -12.86 -15.94 -15.52
C ASP A 16 -13.93 -16.75 -14.76
N LEU A 17 -14.25 -16.34 -13.52
CA LEU A 17 -15.31 -16.97 -12.72
C LEU A 17 -16.71 -16.63 -13.24
N VAL A 18 -16.95 -15.39 -13.68
CA VAL A 18 -18.22 -14.99 -14.32
C VAL A 18 -18.46 -15.82 -15.58
N PHE A 19 -17.44 -15.98 -16.43
CA PHE A 19 -17.54 -16.87 -17.59
C PHE A 19 -17.84 -18.31 -17.17
N HIS A 20 -17.12 -18.82 -16.17
CA HIS A 20 -17.28 -20.20 -15.70
C HIS A 20 -18.68 -20.47 -15.15
N GLU A 21 -19.21 -19.57 -14.32
CA GLU A 21 -20.57 -19.64 -13.80
C GLU A 21 -21.60 -19.64 -14.93
N ALA A 22 -21.52 -18.68 -15.84
CA ALA A 22 -22.44 -18.58 -16.97
C ALA A 22 -22.43 -19.84 -17.84
N ALA A 23 -21.24 -20.39 -18.11
CA ALA A 23 -21.10 -21.63 -18.87
C ALA A 23 -21.73 -22.82 -18.14
N LEU A 24 -21.53 -22.94 -16.82
CA LEU A 24 -22.14 -24.01 -16.01
C LEU A 24 -23.67 -23.90 -15.99
N LEU A 25 -24.21 -22.70 -15.83
CA LEU A 25 -25.65 -22.46 -15.81
C LEU A 25 -26.31 -22.70 -17.18
N ALA A 26 -25.56 -22.60 -18.28
CA ALA A 26 -26.06 -22.82 -19.63
C ALA A 26 -26.18 -24.31 -20.01
N ASP A 27 -25.61 -25.24 -19.24
CA ASP A 27 -25.68 -26.69 -19.49
C ASP A 27 -26.44 -27.41 -18.35
N ASP A 28 -27.55 -28.06 -18.69
CA ASP A 28 -28.41 -28.75 -17.72
C ASP A 28 -27.70 -29.85 -16.93
N GLU A 29 -26.69 -30.51 -17.51
CA GLU A 29 -25.91 -31.55 -16.85
C GLU A 29 -24.91 -30.95 -15.84
N ALA A 30 -24.48 -29.70 -16.04
CA ALA A 30 -23.42 -29.05 -15.26
C ALA A 30 -23.92 -27.97 -14.29
N LYS A 31 -25.17 -27.48 -14.43
CA LYS A 31 -25.72 -26.36 -13.63
C LYS A 31 -25.59 -26.50 -12.12
N HIS A 32 -25.61 -27.74 -11.60
CA HIS A 32 -25.48 -28.02 -10.18
C HIS A 32 -24.09 -27.68 -9.61
N LEU A 33 -23.07 -27.54 -10.47
CA LEU A 33 -21.71 -27.13 -10.12
C LEU A 33 -21.54 -25.61 -10.02
N ALA A 34 -22.56 -24.82 -10.39
CA ALA A 34 -22.46 -23.37 -10.39
C ALA A 34 -22.47 -22.76 -8.98
N ALA A 35 -23.15 -23.37 -8.01
CA ALA A 35 -23.37 -22.78 -6.69
C ALA A 35 -22.08 -22.37 -5.94
N PRO A 36 -21.00 -23.18 -5.90
CA PRO A 36 -19.73 -22.75 -5.31
C PRO A 36 -19.08 -21.57 -6.04
N VAL A 37 -19.29 -21.45 -7.36
CA VAL A 37 -18.77 -20.34 -8.17
C VAL A 37 -19.53 -19.05 -7.83
N SER A 38 -20.86 -19.12 -7.74
CA SER A 38 -21.72 -18.00 -7.33
C SER A 38 -21.31 -17.47 -5.95
N GLN A 39 -21.07 -18.36 -4.98
CA GLN A 39 -20.61 -17.96 -3.65
C GLN A 39 -19.27 -17.22 -3.71
N ALA A 40 -18.30 -17.71 -4.49
CA ALA A 40 -17.02 -17.03 -4.65
C ALA A 40 -17.14 -15.66 -5.34
N LEU A 41 -18.10 -15.50 -6.26
CA LEU A 41 -18.43 -14.22 -6.90
C LEU A 41 -19.14 -13.24 -5.96
N ASP A 42 -19.99 -13.72 -5.06
CA ASP A 42 -20.60 -12.88 -4.01
C ASP A 42 -19.53 -12.33 -3.05
N GLU A 43 -18.56 -13.17 -2.67
CA GLU A 43 -17.42 -12.78 -1.83
C GLU A 43 -16.51 -11.76 -2.53
N PHE A 44 -16.38 -11.81 -3.86
CA PHE A 44 -15.48 -10.96 -4.63
C PHE A 44 -15.72 -9.46 -4.39
N ASN A 45 -16.98 -9.01 -4.33
CA ASN A 45 -17.28 -7.59 -4.10
C ASN A 45 -16.75 -7.09 -2.76
N THR A 46 -16.80 -7.95 -1.73
CA THR A 46 -16.26 -7.65 -0.40
C THR A 46 -14.75 -7.56 -0.45
N ILE A 47 -14.08 -8.53 -1.09
CA ILE A 47 -12.63 -8.57 -1.24
C ILE A 47 -12.11 -7.38 -2.05
N LEU A 48 -12.76 -7.05 -3.18
CA LEU A 48 -12.38 -5.91 -4.02
C LEU A 48 -12.49 -4.59 -3.24
N LYS A 49 -13.59 -4.42 -2.49
CA LYS A 49 -13.78 -3.23 -1.67
C LYS A 49 -12.69 -3.09 -0.61
N ILE A 50 -12.35 -4.18 0.10
CA ILE A 50 -11.29 -4.19 1.11
C ILE A 50 -9.93 -3.82 0.47
N ASP A 51 -9.58 -4.37 -0.69
CA ASP A 51 -8.33 -4.04 -1.39
C ASP A 51 -8.27 -2.56 -1.80
N LEU A 52 -9.35 -2.02 -2.35
CA LEU A 52 -9.42 -0.61 -2.76
C LEU A 52 -9.38 0.34 -1.56
N ASP A 53 -10.15 0.05 -0.50
CA ASP A 53 -10.22 0.88 0.70
C ASP A 53 -8.86 0.91 1.43
N THR A 54 -8.17 -0.23 1.53
CA THR A 54 -6.83 -0.28 2.15
C THR A 54 -5.76 0.41 1.30
N ARG A 55 -5.79 0.26 -0.04
CA ARG A 55 -4.92 1.03 -0.95
C ARG A 55 -5.15 2.53 -0.81
N ARG A 56 -6.41 2.96 -0.74
CA ARG A 56 -6.78 4.36 -0.50
C ARG A 56 -6.31 4.83 0.88
N GLY A 57 -6.42 3.99 1.90
CA GLY A 57 -5.95 4.27 3.26
C GLY A 57 -4.44 4.53 3.32
N GLU A 58 -3.66 3.67 2.68
CA GLU A 58 -2.20 3.81 2.58
C GLU A 58 -1.79 5.12 1.89
N LEU A 59 -2.43 5.46 0.76
CA LEU A 59 -2.18 6.72 0.05
C LEU A 59 -2.52 7.94 0.92
N LYS A 60 -3.66 7.91 1.62
CA LYS A 60 -4.06 9.00 2.54
C LYS A 60 -3.07 9.17 3.68
N ALA A 61 -2.62 8.07 4.30
CA ALA A 61 -1.66 8.11 5.39
C ALA A 61 -0.29 8.64 4.91
N SER A 62 0.18 8.21 3.74
CA SER A 62 1.40 8.73 3.10
C SER A 62 1.30 10.24 2.82
N ALA A 63 0.18 10.70 2.27
CA ALA A 63 -0.03 12.12 2.01
C ALA A 63 0.02 12.96 3.29
N ARG A 64 -0.63 12.49 4.37
CA ARG A 64 -0.56 13.15 5.69
C ARG A 64 0.87 13.19 6.24
N ALA A 65 1.61 12.09 6.10
CA ALA A 65 3.01 12.03 6.52
C ALA A 65 3.88 13.05 5.77
N SER A 66 3.69 13.18 4.45
CA SER A 66 4.38 14.19 3.64
C SER A 66 4.11 15.62 4.12
N ILE A 67 2.85 15.95 4.41
CA ILE A 67 2.48 17.29 4.93
C ILE A 67 3.06 17.53 6.33
N ALA A 68 3.00 16.53 7.22
CA ALA A 68 3.56 16.65 8.56
C ALA A 68 5.09 16.82 8.54
N ASP A 69 5.78 16.11 7.63
CA ASP A 69 7.22 16.28 7.39
C ASP A 69 7.54 17.71 6.95
N ALA A 70 6.80 18.25 5.98
CA ALA A 70 6.96 19.63 5.52
C ALA A 70 6.77 20.65 6.66
N HIS A 71 5.72 20.50 7.48
CA HIS A 71 5.48 21.39 8.62
C HIS A 71 6.60 21.32 9.67
N LEU A 72 7.10 20.12 9.96
CA LEU A 72 8.19 19.94 10.92
C LEU A 72 9.51 20.52 10.39
N ASN A 73 9.79 20.34 9.09
CA ASN A 73 10.92 20.96 8.40
C ASN A 73 10.89 22.48 8.51
N ASP A 74 9.74 23.11 8.26
CA ASP A 74 9.58 24.55 8.38
C ASP A 74 9.80 25.04 9.82
N ALA A 75 9.28 24.32 10.80
CA ALA A 75 9.48 24.66 12.21
C ALA A 75 10.95 24.53 12.64
N LEU A 76 11.64 23.47 12.21
CA LEU A 76 13.07 23.28 12.46
C LEU A 76 13.92 24.37 11.80
N ARG A 77 13.59 24.76 10.56
CA ARG A 77 14.25 25.90 9.88
C ARG A 77 14.02 27.22 10.61
N LYS A 78 12.80 27.48 11.11
CA LYS A 78 12.48 28.66 11.91
C LYS A 78 13.31 28.70 13.20
N LEU A 79 13.37 27.59 13.94
CA LEU A 79 14.22 27.51 15.14
C LEU A 79 15.71 27.68 14.81
N HIS A 80 16.19 27.07 13.73
CA HIS A 80 17.58 27.21 13.29
C HIS A 80 17.94 28.68 13.05
N ASN A 81 17.11 29.41 12.30
CA ASN A 81 17.33 30.82 12.02
C ASN A 81 17.21 31.70 13.26
N ALA A 82 16.25 31.42 14.15
CA ALA A 82 16.12 32.12 15.42
C ALA A 82 17.33 31.90 16.33
N THR A 83 17.88 30.67 16.35
CA THR A 83 19.09 30.35 17.10
C THR A 83 20.31 31.06 16.52
N LEU A 84 20.44 31.15 15.18
CA LEU A 84 21.49 31.95 14.54
C LEU A 84 21.41 33.42 14.91
N PHE A 85 20.20 33.98 14.94
CA PHE A 85 19.99 35.37 15.36
C PHE A 85 20.39 35.58 16.83
N LEU A 86 19.98 34.67 17.72
CA LEU A 86 20.31 34.70 19.15
C LEU A 86 21.83 34.72 19.40
N VAL A 87 22.61 33.99 18.60
CA VAL A 87 24.07 33.90 18.74
C VAL A 87 24.84 34.89 17.86
N GLY A 88 24.17 35.88 17.25
CA GLY A 88 24.83 36.87 16.40
C GLY A 88 25.51 36.26 15.16
N GLN A 89 24.90 35.22 14.57
CA GLN A 89 25.42 34.43 13.45
C GLN A 89 26.66 33.57 13.76
N ASP A 90 27.13 33.54 15.01
CA ASP A 90 28.27 32.72 15.40
C ASP A 90 27.86 31.27 15.73
N ARG A 91 27.99 30.40 14.72
CA ARG A 91 27.73 28.95 14.85
C ARG A 91 28.68 28.23 15.82
N LYS A 92 29.77 28.87 16.28
CA LYS A 92 30.69 28.27 17.25
C LYS A 92 30.17 28.35 18.68
N GLN A 93 29.17 29.20 18.94
CA GLN A 93 28.59 29.39 20.26
C GLN A 93 27.95 28.10 20.81
N PRO A 94 28.07 27.83 22.12
CA PRO A 94 27.48 26.65 22.74
C PRO A 94 25.97 26.52 22.52
N GLN A 95 25.24 27.64 22.52
CA GLN A 95 23.79 27.69 22.30
C GLN A 95 23.42 27.11 20.93
N PHE A 96 24.19 27.39 19.88
CA PHE A 96 23.93 26.89 18.54
C PHE A 96 24.34 25.42 18.41
N LYS A 97 25.58 25.08 18.80
CA LYS A 97 26.11 23.70 18.71
C LYS A 97 25.30 22.68 19.49
N THR A 98 24.70 23.09 20.61
CA THR A 98 23.90 22.20 21.44
C THR A 98 22.64 21.74 20.71
N LEU A 99 21.89 22.65 20.07
CA LEU A 99 20.68 22.31 19.31
C LEU A 99 21.01 21.70 17.95
N PHE A 100 22.04 22.21 17.28
CA PHE A 100 22.39 21.85 15.90
C PHE A 100 23.83 21.33 15.82
N SER A 101 24.02 20.10 16.33
CA SER A 101 25.27 19.37 16.17
C SER A 101 25.47 18.80 14.75
N GLU A 102 24.37 18.63 14.03
CA GLU A 102 24.34 18.23 12.62
C GLU A 102 23.78 19.37 11.76
N SER A 103 24.04 19.33 10.45
CA SER A 103 23.48 20.32 9.53
C SER A 103 21.96 20.19 9.44
N ILE A 104 21.26 21.33 9.43
CA ILE A 104 19.81 21.38 9.24
C ILE A 104 19.39 20.68 7.95
N ASP A 105 20.17 20.82 6.87
CA ASP A 105 19.91 20.19 5.57
C ASP A 105 19.96 18.66 5.61
N LYS A 106 20.71 18.09 6.56
CA LYS A 106 20.71 16.64 6.80
C LYS A 106 19.46 16.23 7.58
N VAL A 107 19.09 17.00 8.60
CA VAL A 107 17.93 16.71 9.46
C VAL A 107 16.63 16.69 8.65
N ILE A 108 16.41 17.69 7.79
CA ILE A 108 15.19 17.80 6.96
C ILE A 108 15.07 16.72 5.87
N ARG A 109 16.15 15.99 5.58
CA ARG A 109 16.14 14.88 4.61
C ARG A 109 15.82 13.54 5.28
N PHE A 110 15.75 13.51 6.62
CA PHE A 110 15.34 12.31 7.31
C PHE A 110 13.86 12.01 7.05
N ALA A 111 13.48 10.75 7.12
CA ALA A 111 12.07 10.38 7.18
C ALA A 111 11.43 10.94 8.47
N LEU A 112 10.14 11.29 8.40
CA LEU A 112 9.36 11.89 9.49
C LEU A 112 9.62 11.28 10.88
N LYS A 113 9.67 9.94 11.01
CA LYS A 113 9.96 9.27 12.28
C LYS A 113 11.27 9.75 12.92
N ARG A 114 12.33 9.83 12.12
CA ARG A 114 13.65 10.26 12.58
C ARG A 114 13.69 11.77 12.80
N GLN A 115 12.98 12.56 11.99
CA GLN A 115 12.84 14.00 12.25
C GLN A 115 12.16 14.28 13.59
N ILE A 116 11.11 13.52 13.95
CA ILE A 116 10.43 13.62 15.24
C ILE A 116 11.38 13.34 16.40
N GLU A 117 12.22 12.31 16.28
CA GLU A 117 13.24 11.98 17.31
C GLU A 117 14.22 13.15 17.51
N VAL A 118 14.71 13.74 16.41
CA VAL A 118 15.62 14.89 16.45
C VAL A 118 14.92 16.12 17.04
N ALA A 119 13.69 16.41 16.62
CA ALA A 119 12.91 17.53 17.13
C ALA A 119 12.61 17.39 18.64
N ALA A 120 12.33 16.17 19.12
CA ALA A 120 12.12 15.89 20.53
C ALA A 120 13.42 16.07 21.35
N ASP A 121 14.56 15.61 20.83
CA ASP A 121 15.86 15.85 21.45
C ASP A 121 16.19 17.36 21.53
N ILE A 122 15.91 18.11 20.47
CA ILE A 122 16.04 19.58 20.45
C ILE A 122 15.15 20.23 21.53
N VAL A 123 13.89 19.81 21.65
CA VAL A 123 12.99 20.30 22.72
C VAL A 123 13.57 20.00 24.10
N GLY A 124 14.12 18.80 24.32
CA GLY A 124 14.81 18.46 25.57
C GLY A 124 16.00 19.38 25.86
N LYS A 125 16.79 19.70 24.84
CA LYS A 125 17.96 20.60 24.95
C LYS A 125 17.59 22.06 25.17
N LEU A 126 16.44 22.52 24.69
CA LEU A 126 15.94 23.87 24.99
C LEU A 126 15.71 24.08 26.49
N ALA A 127 15.44 23.03 27.26
CA ALA A 127 15.28 23.14 28.72
C ALA A 127 16.58 23.49 29.48
N LEU A 128 17.74 23.42 28.82
CA LEU A 128 19.02 23.79 29.43
C LEU A 128 19.04 25.28 29.80
N LYS A 129 19.83 25.63 30.82
CA LYS A 129 20.02 27.02 31.30
C LYS A 129 20.76 27.93 30.30
N LEU A 130 20.99 27.48 29.08
CA LEU A 130 21.65 28.20 27.99
C LEU A 130 20.72 29.18 27.25
N TYR A 131 19.41 29.00 27.38
CA TYR A 131 18.39 29.78 26.65
C TYR A 131 17.54 30.61 27.62
N THR A 132 17.05 31.75 27.15
CA THR A 132 16.09 32.59 27.88
C THR A 132 14.72 31.92 27.92
N ASP A 133 13.93 32.19 28.95
CA ASP A 133 12.64 31.51 29.13
C ASP A 133 11.62 31.86 28.03
N ASP A 134 11.71 33.08 27.48
CA ASP A 134 10.93 33.50 26.31
C ASP A 134 11.27 32.63 25.08
N PHE A 135 12.57 32.51 24.76
CA PHE A 135 13.04 31.69 23.64
C PHE A 135 12.60 30.22 23.77
N LYS A 136 12.72 29.66 24.99
CA LYS A 136 12.24 28.31 25.29
C LYS A 136 10.75 28.17 25.03
N THR A 137 9.95 29.05 25.62
CA THR A 137 8.49 28.97 25.56
C THR A 137 7.99 29.07 24.12
N THR A 138 8.53 30.02 23.34
CA THR A 138 8.17 30.19 21.92
C THR A 138 8.47 28.93 21.10
N HIS A 139 9.67 28.38 21.23
CA HIS A 139 10.11 27.30 20.34
C HIS A 139 9.65 25.91 20.78
N VAL A 140 9.45 25.68 22.09
CA VAL A 140 8.74 24.49 22.57
C VAL A 140 7.27 24.54 22.12
N GLY A 141 6.61 25.71 22.23
CA GLY A 141 5.25 25.90 21.74
C GLY A 141 5.10 25.70 20.23
N LEU A 142 6.15 25.98 19.46
CA LEU A 142 6.20 25.71 18.01
C LEU A 142 6.38 24.22 17.69
N LEU A 143 7.34 23.55 18.34
CA LEU A 143 7.76 22.19 17.97
C LEU A 143 6.89 21.11 18.61
N GLN A 144 6.51 21.25 19.88
CA GLN A 144 5.83 20.18 20.62
C GLN A 144 4.52 19.72 19.95
N PRO A 145 3.62 20.61 19.49
CA PRO A 145 2.39 20.18 18.81
C PRO A 145 2.67 19.41 17.51
N LEU A 146 3.71 19.81 16.76
CA LEU A 146 4.10 19.15 15.51
C LEU A 146 4.73 17.77 15.77
N ILE A 147 5.51 17.63 16.83
CA ILE A 147 6.07 16.36 17.30
C ILE A 147 4.94 15.38 17.64
N ASP A 148 3.97 15.83 18.43
CA ASP A 148 2.87 14.97 18.88
C ASP A 148 1.91 14.60 17.74
N HIS A 149 1.64 15.54 16.84
CA HIS A 149 0.90 15.26 15.61
C HIS A 149 1.67 14.27 14.70
N GLY A 150 2.97 14.48 14.52
CA GLY A 150 3.82 13.61 13.72
C GLY A 150 3.86 12.18 14.26
N LYS A 151 3.95 12.00 15.58
CA LYS A 151 3.88 10.66 16.22
C LYS A 151 2.57 9.95 15.90
N THR A 152 1.45 10.68 15.92
CA THR A 152 0.14 10.14 15.57
C THR A 152 0.13 9.67 14.12
N ILE A 153 0.63 10.49 13.20
CA ILE A 153 0.71 10.14 11.77
C ILE A 153 1.62 8.94 11.50
N VAL A 154 2.75 8.82 12.19
CA VAL A 154 3.62 7.63 12.06
C VAL A 154 2.86 6.35 12.45
N GLN A 155 2.00 6.39 13.47
CA GLN A 155 1.15 5.26 13.81
C GLN A 155 0.06 5.01 12.76
N GLU A 156 -0.55 6.07 12.20
CA GLU A 156 -1.52 5.94 11.09
C GLU A 156 -0.89 5.25 9.87
N VAL A 157 0.32 5.66 9.45
CA VAL A 157 1.05 5.05 8.33
C VAL A 157 1.32 3.58 8.61
N ARG A 158 1.78 3.26 9.83
CA ARG A 158 2.01 1.87 10.23
C ARG A 158 0.73 1.04 10.18
N GLY A 159 -0.38 1.56 10.71
CA GLY A 159 -1.68 0.90 10.70
C GLY A 159 -2.19 0.67 9.27
N ALA A 160 -2.05 1.66 8.39
CA ALA A 160 -2.44 1.54 6.99
C ALA A 160 -1.61 0.49 6.24
N ALA A 161 -0.30 0.40 6.50
CA ALA A 161 0.57 -0.62 5.90
C ALA A 161 0.23 -2.04 6.37
N LEU A 162 -0.12 -2.20 7.66
CA LEU A 162 -0.60 -3.48 8.20
C LEU A 162 -1.92 -3.88 7.55
N ALA A 163 -2.91 -2.99 7.51
CA ALA A 163 -4.19 -3.24 6.86
C ALA A 163 -4.03 -3.57 5.37
N ARG A 164 -3.09 -2.91 4.66
CA ARG A 164 -2.77 -3.24 3.27
C ARG A 164 -2.22 -4.67 3.14
N THR A 165 -1.37 -5.08 4.07
CA THR A 165 -0.77 -6.42 4.08
C THR A 165 -1.84 -7.48 4.32
N GLU A 166 -2.73 -7.27 5.29
CA GLU A 166 -3.87 -8.14 5.58
C GLU A 166 -4.79 -8.28 4.36
N ALA A 167 -5.17 -7.16 3.72
CA ALA A 167 -5.98 -7.20 2.50
C ALA A 167 -5.32 -7.98 1.35
N ARG A 168 -3.99 -7.92 1.21
CA ARG A 168 -3.27 -8.74 0.20
C ARG A 168 -3.36 -10.24 0.51
N LEU A 169 -3.35 -10.61 1.79
CA LEU A 169 -3.53 -12.00 2.21
C LEU A 169 -4.95 -12.47 1.91
N ASP A 170 -5.97 -11.64 2.18
CA ASP A 170 -7.36 -11.97 1.88
C ASP A 170 -7.60 -12.14 0.37
N VAL A 171 -7.07 -11.24 -0.46
CA VAL A 171 -7.11 -11.37 -1.92
C VAL A 171 -6.45 -12.66 -2.38
N ARG A 172 -5.30 -13.02 -1.81
CA ARG A 172 -4.59 -14.26 -2.14
C ARG A 172 -5.41 -15.50 -1.74
N ALA A 173 -5.95 -15.51 -0.54
CA ALA A 173 -6.80 -16.60 -0.05
C ALA A 173 -8.03 -16.79 -0.94
N TRP A 174 -8.69 -15.70 -1.34
CA TRP A 174 -9.80 -15.74 -2.27
C TRP A 174 -9.39 -16.30 -3.65
N LYS A 175 -8.25 -15.88 -4.20
CA LYS A 175 -7.71 -16.42 -5.47
C LYS A 175 -7.41 -17.92 -5.39
N ASP A 176 -6.86 -18.37 -4.26
CA ASP A 176 -6.57 -19.79 -4.04
C ASP A 176 -7.87 -20.60 -3.94
N ASN A 177 -8.89 -20.07 -3.26
CA ASN A 177 -10.23 -20.67 -3.21
C ASN A 177 -10.89 -20.74 -4.61
N ALA A 178 -10.85 -19.64 -5.37
CA ALA A 178 -11.36 -19.60 -6.75
C ALA A 178 -10.71 -20.66 -7.65
N ASN A 179 -9.40 -20.84 -7.53
CA ASN A 179 -8.68 -21.88 -8.25
C ASN A 179 -9.05 -23.30 -7.78
N ALA A 180 -9.26 -23.50 -6.47
CA ALA A 180 -9.70 -24.78 -5.94
C ALA A 180 -11.08 -25.17 -6.48
N ILE A 181 -12.04 -24.23 -6.49
CA ILE A 181 -13.38 -24.43 -7.06
C ILE A 181 -13.29 -24.81 -8.54
N ARG A 182 -12.51 -24.08 -9.34
CA ARG A 182 -12.33 -24.36 -10.77
C ARG A 182 -11.74 -25.76 -11.02
N LEU A 183 -10.77 -26.17 -10.21
CA LEU A 183 -10.16 -27.50 -10.33
C LEU A 183 -11.13 -28.62 -9.96
N ALA A 184 -11.92 -28.42 -8.89
CA ALA A 184 -12.96 -29.37 -8.49
C ALA A 184 -14.03 -29.51 -9.58
N ASN A 185 -14.55 -28.39 -10.08
CA ASN A 185 -15.53 -28.37 -11.16
C ASN A 185 -14.98 -29.02 -12.44
N TYR A 186 -13.71 -28.79 -12.78
CA TYR A 186 -13.10 -29.46 -13.92
C TYR A 186 -13.08 -30.99 -13.76
N GLY A 187 -12.76 -31.49 -12.56
CA GLY A 187 -12.80 -32.92 -12.26
C GLY A 187 -14.18 -33.53 -12.46
N GLU A 188 -15.21 -32.86 -11.94
CA GLU A 188 -16.60 -33.27 -12.10
C GLU A 188 -17.08 -33.22 -13.56
N LEU A 189 -16.72 -32.16 -14.30
CA LEU A 189 -17.02 -32.04 -15.73
C LEU A 189 -16.38 -33.18 -16.54
N VAL A 190 -15.12 -33.55 -16.26
CA VAL A 190 -14.49 -34.70 -16.91
C VAL A 190 -15.22 -36.01 -16.57
N ALA A 191 -15.66 -36.17 -15.32
CA ALA A 191 -16.44 -37.34 -14.91
C ALA A 191 -17.83 -37.40 -15.56
N ILE A 192 -18.50 -36.26 -15.73
CA ILE A 192 -19.75 -36.16 -16.49
C ILE A 192 -19.51 -36.55 -17.95
N ALA A 193 -18.47 -35.97 -18.58
CA ALA A 193 -18.13 -36.26 -19.97
C ALA A 193 -17.90 -37.75 -20.22
N GLY A 194 -17.16 -38.41 -19.32
CA GLY A 194 -16.91 -39.85 -19.39
C GLY A 194 -18.19 -40.69 -19.26
N ARG A 195 -19.13 -40.27 -18.41
CA ARG A 195 -20.43 -40.95 -18.22
C ARG A 195 -21.40 -40.73 -19.38
N THR A 196 -21.36 -39.58 -20.04
CA THR A 196 -22.28 -39.21 -21.12
C THR A 196 -21.70 -39.39 -22.53
N GLY A 197 -20.49 -39.93 -22.63
CA GLY A 197 -19.81 -40.18 -23.92
C GLY A 197 -19.33 -38.90 -24.62
N ARG A 198 -19.25 -37.77 -23.90
CA ARG A 198 -18.73 -36.50 -24.44
C ARG A 198 -17.20 -36.53 -24.51
N LYS A 199 -16.64 -35.78 -25.46
CA LYS A 199 -15.18 -35.61 -25.60
C LYS A 199 -14.65 -34.70 -24.49
N LYS A 200 -13.35 -34.80 -24.21
CA LYS A 200 -12.66 -33.95 -23.22
C LYS A 200 -12.83 -32.45 -23.48
N ASP A 201 -12.85 -32.04 -24.75
CA ASP A 201 -13.01 -30.63 -25.15
C ASP A 201 -14.33 -30.01 -24.68
N TRP A 202 -15.35 -30.85 -24.43
CA TRP A 202 -16.59 -30.38 -23.83
C TRP A 202 -16.36 -29.81 -22.42
N ALA A 203 -15.57 -30.49 -21.58
CA ALA A 203 -15.24 -29.99 -20.23
C ALA A 203 -14.38 -28.72 -20.30
N ASP A 204 -13.51 -28.59 -21.31
CA ASP A 204 -12.67 -27.41 -21.48
C ASP A 204 -13.48 -26.17 -21.94
N ALA A 205 -14.67 -26.34 -22.54
CA ALA A 205 -15.54 -25.24 -22.97
C ALA A 205 -16.13 -24.40 -21.81
N PHE A 206 -16.14 -24.94 -20.58
CA PHE A 206 -16.59 -24.24 -19.38
C PHE A 206 -15.57 -23.27 -18.80
N PHE A 207 -14.38 -23.17 -19.40
CA PHE A 207 -13.29 -22.31 -18.92
C PHE A 207 -12.87 -21.35 -20.02
N LEU A 208 -12.60 -20.10 -19.64
CA LEU A 208 -12.14 -19.09 -20.57
C LEU A 208 -10.80 -19.54 -21.20
N SER A 209 -10.74 -19.44 -22.53
CA SER A 209 -9.54 -19.77 -23.32
C SER A 209 -8.68 -18.53 -23.50
N ASN A 210 -7.36 -18.67 -23.42
CA ASN A 210 -6.42 -17.55 -23.57
C ASN A 210 -6.51 -16.85 -24.94
N LYS A 211 -7.17 -17.47 -25.94
CA LYS A 211 -7.39 -16.86 -27.27
C LYS A 211 -8.47 -15.78 -27.29
N THR A 212 -9.32 -15.70 -26.26
CA THR A 212 -10.44 -14.76 -26.14
C THR A 212 -10.32 -13.85 -24.92
N ALA A 213 -9.21 -13.90 -24.19
CA ALA A 213 -8.94 -12.93 -23.14
C ALA A 213 -8.79 -11.52 -23.78
N PRO A 214 -9.46 -10.48 -23.26
CA PRO A 214 -9.13 -9.12 -23.64
C PRO A 214 -7.64 -8.89 -23.36
N VAL A 215 -6.96 -8.27 -24.32
CA VAL A 215 -5.54 -7.91 -24.22
C VAL A 215 -5.34 -7.12 -22.93
N ASP A 216 -4.41 -7.58 -22.10
CA ASP A 216 -3.90 -6.83 -20.96
C ASP A 216 -3.36 -5.50 -21.48
N ASP A 217 -3.92 -4.37 -21.05
CA ASP A 217 -3.21 -3.09 -21.08
C ASP A 217 -2.09 -3.14 -20.03
N THR A 218 -1.03 -3.88 -20.32
CA THR A 218 0.28 -3.72 -19.66
C THR A 218 1.03 -2.60 -20.36
N ASP A 219 0.57 -1.37 -20.21
CA ASP A 219 1.38 -0.16 -20.45
C ASP A 219 1.98 0.28 -19.11
N GLU A 220 3.00 -0.45 -18.65
CA GLU A 220 3.96 0.04 -17.65
C GLU A 220 5.25 -0.78 -17.75
N GLN A 221 5.94 -0.65 -18.88
CA GLN A 221 7.40 -0.83 -18.96
C GLN A 221 7.92 0.30 -19.85
N GLY A 222 8.49 1.32 -19.20
CA GLY A 222 9.32 2.28 -19.87
C GLY A 222 10.60 1.58 -20.29
N ASP A 223 10.75 1.37 -21.59
CA ASP A 223 12.04 1.08 -22.19
C ASP A 223 12.90 2.35 -22.09
N GLU A 224 13.71 2.42 -21.02
CA GLU A 224 14.97 3.20 -21.05
C GLU A 224 15.97 2.39 -21.89
N ASP A 225 15.86 2.51 -23.21
CA ASP A 225 16.96 2.28 -24.13
C ASP A 225 17.84 3.53 -24.13
N ASP A 226 18.95 3.50 -23.39
CA ASP A 226 20.30 3.80 -23.90
C ASP A 226 21.32 3.64 -22.77
N PRO A 227 22.41 2.89 -22.99
CA PRO A 227 23.54 3.61 -23.54
C PRO A 227 24.39 2.75 -24.49
N ASP A 228 24.52 3.20 -25.73
CA ASP A 228 25.80 3.10 -26.44
C ASP A 228 25.90 4.20 -27.50
N GLU A 229 26.72 5.22 -27.26
CA GLU A 229 27.56 5.77 -28.33
C GLU A 229 28.80 6.49 -27.75
N ALA A 230 29.92 5.78 -27.92
CA ALA A 230 31.27 6.22 -28.33
C ALA A 230 32.00 7.37 -27.59
#